data_AF-M3HMJ0-F1
#
_entry.id   AF-M3HMJ0-F1
#
_cell.length_a   1.000
_cell.length_b   1.000
_cell.length_c   1.000
_cell.angle_alpha   90.00
_cell.angle_beta   90.00
_cell.angle_gamma   90.00
#
_symmetry.space_group_name_H-M   'P 1'
#
loop_
_entity.id
_entity.type
_entity.pdbx_description
1 polymer ?
#
loop_
_entity_poly.entity_id
_entity_poly.type
_entity_poly.pdbx_seq_one_letter_code
_entity_poly.pdbx_strand_id
1 'polypeptide(L)'
;MSFRDAFQKYINNPEKYDIVDYHDENVIIIKDMFPKATRHLLVIPRNPQLTKTHPLDAFNKNYKEYTGEELYDMVSDYVEKAKDMIADELLKYSELQSKEQLQEFRNTFIQAGVHSIPSLNNLHVHVITQDFHSSRLKNKKHYNSFTTKFFVPFDELNPLHNEKYMMLNKKGEEYDSDSDNSELSIATPSFIKHERSKEKLEAIIKNTPFKCTSCSKTFGNSMVKLKEHLAMEYTKKYEKLIDPSVLEPNGFNLDKLPETK
;
A
#
# COMPACT_ATOMS: atom_id res chain seq x y z
N MET A 1 -0.66 -24.50 -9.95
CA MET A 1 0.04 -23.42 -9.22
C MET A 1 -0.65 -23.20 -7.88
N SER A 2 0.12 -23.03 -6.81
CA SER A 2 -0.43 -22.68 -5.49
C SER A 2 -1.14 -21.33 -5.56
N PHE A 3 -2.25 -21.16 -4.82
CA PHE A 3 -2.91 -19.85 -4.68
C PHE A 3 -1.95 -18.76 -4.22
N ARG A 4 -0.91 -19.13 -3.43
CA ARG A 4 0.08 -18.19 -2.92
C ARG A 4 0.97 -17.58 -4.00
N ASP A 5 1.05 -18.16 -5.20
CA ASP A 5 1.82 -17.64 -6.33
C ASP A 5 0.93 -17.02 -7.42
N ALA A 6 -0.27 -16.56 -7.03
CA ALA A 6 -1.29 -16.04 -7.96
C ALA A 6 -0.79 -14.92 -8.89
N PHE A 7 0.20 -14.12 -8.47
CA PHE A 7 0.72 -13.01 -9.25
C PHE A 7 1.82 -13.39 -10.24
N GLN A 8 2.38 -14.60 -10.14
CA GLN A 8 3.51 -15.00 -10.99
C GLN A 8 3.16 -14.96 -12.49
N LYS A 9 1.92 -15.31 -12.85
CA LYS A 9 1.46 -15.25 -14.24
C LYS A 9 1.44 -13.81 -14.80
N TYR A 10 1.07 -12.82 -13.97
CA TYR A 10 1.05 -11.41 -14.35
C TYR A 10 2.47 -10.84 -14.48
N ILE A 11 3.38 -11.23 -13.58
CA ILE A 11 4.79 -10.84 -13.65
C ILE A 11 5.45 -11.35 -14.93
N ASN A 12 5.14 -12.59 -15.30
CA ASN A 12 5.77 -13.27 -16.44
C ASN A 12 5.25 -12.79 -17.80
N ASN A 13 3.96 -12.43 -17.91
CA ASN A 13 3.33 -12.05 -19.18
C ASN A 13 2.31 -10.92 -18.95
N PRO A 14 2.74 -9.73 -18.51
CA PRO A 14 1.83 -8.64 -18.14
C PRO A 14 0.88 -8.24 -19.27
N GLU A 15 1.35 -8.28 -20.51
CA GLU A 15 0.61 -7.89 -21.72
C GLU A 15 -0.61 -8.76 -22.04
N LYS A 16 -0.73 -9.93 -21.39
CA LYS A 16 -1.82 -10.89 -21.63
C LYS A 16 -3.05 -10.68 -20.74
N TYR A 17 -3.00 -9.73 -19.82
CA TYR A 17 -4.01 -9.61 -18.77
C TYR A 17 -4.51 -8.18 -18.62
N ASP A 18 -5.80 -7.97 -18.91
CA ASP A 18 -6.48 -6.66 -18.81
C ASP A 18 -6.45 -6.04 -17.40
N ILE A 19 -6.12 -6.82 -16.37
CA ILE A 19 -5.99 -6.30 -15.01
C ILE A 19 -4.67 -5.56 -14.77
N VAL A 20 -3.72 -5.63 -15.72
CA VAL A 20 -2.42 -4.97 -15.64
C VAL A 20 -2.56 -3.60 -16.31
N ASP A 21 -2.64 -2.55 -15.49
CA ASP A 21 -2.79 -1.18 -15.99
C ASP A 21 -1.46 -0.57 -16.43
N TYR A 22 -0.34 -1.05 -15.87
CA TYR A 22 1.00 -0.61 -16.25
C TYR A 22 2.01 -1.74 -16.06
N HIS A 23 3.01 -1.79 -16.92
CA HIS A 23 4.18 -2.64 -16.73
C HIS A 23 5.40 -2.06 -17.44
N ASP A 24 6.57 -2.31 -16.86
CA ASP A 24 7.88 -2.13 -17.47
C ASP A 24 8.82 -3.23 -16.99
N GLU A 25 10.12 -3.13 -17.24
CA GLU A 25 11.13 -4.09 -16.80
C GLU A 25 11.21 -4.27 -15.26
N ASN A 26 10.82 -3.26 -14.48
CA ASN A 26 11.01 -3.24 -13.02
C ASN A 26 9.76 -3.70 -12.28
N VAL A 27 8.58 -3.22 -12.67
CA VAL A 27 7.33 -3.45 -11.95
C VAL A 27 6.15 -3.76 -12.86
N ILE A 28 5.10 -4.32 -12.27
CA ILE A 28 3.74 -4.26 -12.79
C ILE A 28 2.85 -3.51 -11.80
N ILE A 29 1.88 -2.75 -12.29
CA ILE A 29 0.79 -2.17 -11.50
C ILE A 29 -0.49 -2.85 -11.95
N ILE A 30 -1.16 -3.53 -11.03
CA ILE A 30 -2.38 -4.31 -11.34
C ILE A 30 -3.55 -3.88 -10.48
N LYS A 31 -4.76 -4.02 -11.01
CA LYS A 31 -6.00 -3.97 -10.23
C LYS A 31 -6.11 -5.22 -9.36
N ASP A 32 -6.26 -5.04 -8.05
CA ASP A 32 -6.58 -6.15 -7.15
C ASP A 32 -7.92 -6.79 -7.59
N MET A 33 -7.95 -8.10 -7.78
CA MET A 33 -9.14 -8.84 -8.22
C MET A 33 -10.24 -8.92 -7.15
N PHE A 34 -9.88 -8.61 -5.90
CA PHE A 34 -10.76 -8.58 -4.74
C PHE A 34 -10.63 -7.22 -4.03
N PRO A 35 -10.94 -6.10 -4.71
CA PRO A 35 -10.67 -4.75 -4.20
C PRO A 35 -11.37 -4.51 -2.86
N LYS A 36 -10.70 -3.89 -1.89
CA LYS A 36 -11.26 -3.62 -0.55
C LYS A 36 -11.84 -2.20 -0.40
N ALA A 37 -11.66 -1.38 -1.42
CA ALA A 37 -12.14 -0.01 -1.55
C ALA A 37 -12.52 0.28 -3.01
N THR A 38 -12.99 1.48 -3.32
CA THR A 38 -13.34 1.92 -4.67
C THR A 38 -12.16 1.78 -5.63
N ARG A 39 -10.93 2.10 -5.23
CA ARG A 39 -9.73 1.74 -5.99
C ARG A 39 -8.72 1.03 -5.13
N HIS A 40 -8.19 -0.06 -5.66
CA HIS A 40 -7.20 -0.89 -5.00
C HIS A 40 -6.25 -1.47 -6.05
N LEU A 41 -5.11 -0.81 -6.19
CA LEU A 41 -4.02 -1.21 -7.07
C LEU A 41 -2.92 -1.89 -6.25
N LEU A 42 -2.10 -2.69 -6.94
CA LEU A 42 -0.95 -3.38 -6.39
C LEU A 42 0.27 -3.06 -7.24
N VAL A 43 1.31 -2.47 -6.63
CA VAL A 43 2.63 -2.31 -7.25
C VAL A 43 3.46 -3.55 -6.90
N ILE A 44 3.90 -4.28 -7.91
CA ILE A 44 4.54 -5.60 -7.76
C ILE A 44 5.87 -5.60 -8.51
N PRO A 45 7.01 -5.71 -7.81
CA PRO A 45 8.29 -5.84 -8.47
C PRO A 45 8.44 -7.16 -9.24
N ARG A 46 9.08 -7.08 -10.40
CA ARG A 46 9.29 -8.21 -11.31
C ARG A 46 10.58 -8.98 -11.02
N ASN A 47 11.56 -8.36 -10.37
CA ASN A 47 12.82 -9.00 -10.04
C ASN A 47 12.57 -10.31 -9.23
N PRO A 48 13.09 -11.48 -9.67
CA PRO A 48 12.78 -12.77 -9.04
C PRO A 48 13.21 -12.92 -7.58
N GLN A 49 14.29 -12.26 -7.16
CA GLN A 49 14.76 -12.32 -5.77
C GLN A 49 13.94 -11.39 -4.88
N LEU A 50 13.68 -10.18 -5.36
CA LEU A 50 12.89 -9.19 -4.64
C LEU A 50 11.45 -9.65 -4.47
N THR A 51 10.82 -10.15 -5.53
CA THR A 51 9.41 -10.52 -5.50
C THR A 51 9.11 -11.60 -4.46
N LYS A 52 10.06 -12.44 -4.05
CA LYS A 52 9.84 -13.46 -3.00
C LYS A 52 10.33 -13.05 -1.61
N THR A 53 10.81 -11.82 -1.46
CA THR A 53 11.28 -11.30 -0.16
C THR A 53 10.10 -10.85 0.70
N HIS A 54 10.20 -11.08 2.01
CA HIS A 54 9.21 -10.62 2.98
C HIS A 54 9.09 -9.08 2.92
N PRO A 55 7.87 -8.49 2.89
CA PRO A 55 7.67 -7.06 2.64
C PRO A 55 8.42 -6.15 3.61
N LEU A 56 8.47 -6.50 4.90
CA LEU A 56 9.18 -5.73 5.92
C LEU A 56 10.72 -5.80 5.82
N ASP A 57 11.25 -6.66 4.96
CA ASP A 57 12.69 -6.84 4.71
C ASP A 57 13.10 -6.40 3.30
N ALA A 58 12.13 -6.09 2.43
CA ALA A 58 12.36 -5.88 1.01
C ALA A 58 13.36 -4.75 0.74
N PHE A 59 13.28 -3.65 1.49
CA PHE A 59 14.14 -2.48 1.33
C PHE A 59 15.34 -2.46 2.27
N ASN A 60 15.37 -3.34 3.28
CA ASN A 60 16.37 -3.32 4.36
C ASN A 60 17.61 -4.18 4.05
N LYS A 61 17.94 -4.36 2.77
CA LYS A 61 19.11 -5.12 2.31
C LYS A 61 19.50 -4.72 0.90
N ASN A 62 20.76 -4.96 0.55
CA ASN A 62 21.26 -4.76 -0.81
C ASN A 62 20.99 -6.00 -1.66
N TYR A 63 20.73 -5.75 -2.94
CA TYR A 63 20.57 -6.75 -3.97
C TYR A 63 21.71 -6.61 -4.99
N LYS A 64 21.77 -7.52 -5.96
CA LYS A 64 22.80 -7.47 -7.00
C LYS A 64 22.73 -6.20 -7.85
N GLU A 65 21.52 -5.68 -8.07
CA GLU A 65 21.24 -4.60 -9.03
C GLU A 65 21.02 -3.24 -8.35
N TYR A 66 20.74 -3.22 -7.05
CA TYR A 66 20.35 -2.03 -6.32
C TYR A 66 20.63 -2.19 -4.82
N THR A 67 21.02 -1.10 -4.17
CA THR A 67 20.99 -0.94 -2.72
C THR A 67 19.55 -0.92 -2.21
N GLY A 68 19.39 -1.00 -0.88
CA GLY A 68 18.07 -0.86 -0.25
C GLY A 68 17.41 0.49 -0.52
N GLU A 69 18.21 1.56 -0.52
CA GLU A 69 17.78 2.94 -0.78
C GLU A 69 17.39 3.14 -2.24
N GLU A 70 18.23 2.74 -3.20
CA GLU A 70 17.91 2.82 -4.64
C GLU A 70 16.63 2.05 -4.98
N LEU A 71 16.44 0.88 -4.36
CA LEU A 71 15.20 0.12 -4.51
C LEU A 71 13.99 0.85 -3.93
N TYR A 72 14.14 1.43 -2.75
CA TYR A 72 13.05 2.16 -2.09
C TYR A 72 12.63 3.36 -2.94
N ASP A 73 13.59 4.16 -3.42
CA ASP A 73 13.33 5.32 -4.27
C ASP A 73 12.66 4.93 -5.58
N MET A 74 13.18 3.90 -6.26
CA MET A 74 12.55 3.37 -7.49
C MET A 74 11.11 2.92 -7.24
N VAL A 75 10.84 2.14 -6.18
CA VAL A 75 9.48 1.69 -5.88
C VAL A 75 8.59 2.84 -5.43
N SER A 76 9.15 3.85 -4.76
CA SER A 76 8.44 5.07 -4.38
C SER A 76 7.87 5.78 -5.61
N ASP A 77 8.65 5.95 -6.68
CA ASP A 77 8.16 6.55 -7.93
C ASP A 77 6.98 5.78 -8.52
N TYR A 78 6.99 4.44 -8.46
CA TYR A 78 5.88 3.61 -8.91
C TYR A 78 4.66 3.66 -7.99
N VAL A 79 4.86 3.82 -6.68
CA VAL A 79 3.78 4.05 -5.71
C VAL A 79 3.11 5.40 -5.96
N GLU A 80 3.89 6.45 -6.19
CA GLU A 80 3.38 7.78 -6.52
C GLU A 80 2.65 7.77 -7.87
N LYS A 81 3.19 7.07 -8.88
CA LYS A 81 2.50 6.83 -10.15
C LYS A 81 1.15 6.12 -9.96
N ALA A 82 1.09 5.09 -9.12
CA ALA A 82 -0.17 4.39 -8.84
C ALA A 82 -1.19 5.29 -8.11
N LYS A 83 -0.73 6.18 -7.22
CA LYS A 83 -1.61 7.21 -6.61
C LYS A 83 -2.13 8.19 -7.67
N ASP A 84 -1.28 8.62 -8.59
CA ASP A 84 -1.67 9.52 -9.70
C ASP A 84 -2.71 8.84 -10.60
N MET A 85 -2.50 7.58 -10.98
CA MET A 85 -3.46 6.80 -11.77
C MET A 85 -4.84 6.75 -11.11
N ILE A 86 -4.90 6.53 -9.78
CA ILE A 86 -6.16 6.54 -9.04
C ILE A 86 -6.78 7.95 -9.01
N ALA A 87 -5.98 8.98 -8.73
CA ALA A 87 -6.47 10.35 -8.67
C ALA A 87 -7.02 10.82 -10.02
N ASP A 88 -6.27 10.60 -11.10
CA ASP A 88 -6.66 10.95 -12.46
C ASP A 88 -7.94 10.23 -12.89
N GLU A 89 -8.09 8.95 -12.54
CA GLU A 89 -9.29 8.19 -12.87
C GLU A 89 -10.52 8.72 -12.12
N LEU A 90 -10.40 8.92 -10.80
CA LEU A 90 -11.53 9.35 -9.96
C LEU A 90 -11.94 10.80 -10.21
N LEU A 91 -11.01 11.64 -10.64
CA LEU A 91 -11.22 13.08 -10.83
C LEU A 91 -11.34 13.48 -12.30
N LYS A 92 -11.31 12.52 -13.24
CA LYS A 92 -11.42 12.73 -14.69
C LYS A 92 -12.59 13.63 -15.10
N TYR A 93 -13.71 13.51 -14.41
CA TYR A 93 -14.95 14.26 -14.66
C TYR A 93 -15.26 15.28 -13.57
N SER A 94 -14.35 15.48 -12.62
CA SER A 94 -14.55 16.44 -11.53
C SER A 94 -14.39 17.86 -12.06
N GLU A 95 -15.15 18.80 -11.49
CA GLU A 95 -14.97 20.24 -11.75
C GLU A 95 -13.81 20.84 -10.95
N LEU A 96 -12.91 20.02 -10.38
CA LEU A 96 -11.80 20.51 -9.57
C LEU A 96 -10.79 21.26 -10.43
N GLN A 97 -10.58 22.54 -10.10
CA GLN A 97 -9.75 23.45 -10.90
C GLN A 97 -8.36 23.69 -10.28
N SER A 98 -8.17 23.44 -8.97
CA SER A 98 -6.93 23.78 -8.26
C SER A 98 -6.05 22.56 -8.01
N LYS A 99 -4.74 22.70 -8.29
CA LYS A 99 -3.73 21.64 -8.07
C LYS A 99 -3.62 21.25 -6.59
N GLU A 100 -3.85 22.20 -5.69
CA GLU A 100 -3.78 22.00 -4.24
C GLU A 100 -4.88 21.05 -3.76
N GLN A 101 -6.12 21.22 -4.26
CA GLN A 101 -7.24 20.34 -3.93
C GLN A 101 -7.02 18.92 -4.45
N LEU A 102 -6.46 18.77 -5.66
CA LEU A 102 -6.10 17.47 -6.23
C LEU A 102 -5.03 16.78 -5.36
N GLN A 103 -4.01 17.53 -4.94
CA GLN A 103 -2.93 17.00 -4.12
C GLN A 103 -3.40 16.65 -2.70
N GLU A 104 -4.25 17.48 -2.09
CA GLU A 104 -4.87 17.18 -0.80
C GLU A 104 -5.74 15.92 -0.88
N PHE A 105 -6.58 15.82 -1.91
CA PHE A 105 -7.38 14.61 -2.16
C PHE A 105 -6.47 13.38 -2.27
N ARG A 106 -5.49 13.43 -3.15
CA ARG A 106 -4.55 12.33 -3.40
C ARG A 106 -3.86 11.89 -2.11
N ASN A 107 -3.33 12.83 -1.33
CA ASN A 107 -2.53 12.53 -0.14
C ASN A 107 -3.36 12.14 1.09
N THR A 108 -4.62 12.57 1.17
CA THR A 108 -5.49 12.26 2.32
C THR A 108 -6.44 11.09 2.06
N PHE A 109 -6.76 10.80 0.80
CA PHE A 109 -7.73 9.77 0.44
C PHE A 109 -7.07 8.48 -0.04
N ILE A 110 -5.85 8.53 -0.57
CA ILE A 110 -5.12 7.36 -1.06
C ILE A 110 -3.99 7.05 -0.09
N GLN A 111 -3.91 5.80 0.35
CA GLN A 111 -2.80 5.32 1.17
C GLN A 111 -2.01 4.23 0.44
N ALA A 112 -0.73 4.12 0.76
CA ALA A 112 0.14 3.09 0.25
C ALA A 112 0.86 2.34 1.37
N GLY A 113 1.07 1.04 1.20
CA GLY A 113 1.73 0.22 2.21
C GLY A 113 1.65 -1.28 1.97
N VAL A 114 2.15 -2.04 2.93
CA VAL A 114 2.21 -3.51 2.87
C VAL A 114 1.52 -4.13 4.07
N HIS A 115 1.05 -5.36 3.92
CA HIS A 115 0.64 -6.15 5.08
C HIS A 115 1.86 -6.75 5.79
N SER A 116 1.93 -6.61 7.12
CA SER A 116 3.00 -7.18 7.95
C SER A 116 3.13 -8.69 7.80
N ILE A 117 2.01 -9.38 7.54
CA ILE A 117 1.97 -10.80 7.21
C ILE A 117 1.31 -10.93 5.83
N PRO A 118 2.08 -11.16 4.77
CA PRO A 118 1.54 -11.21 3.42
C PRO A 118 0.67 -12.47 3.22
N SER A 119 -0.40 -12.32 2.44
CA SER A 119 -1.30 -13.44 2.09
C SER A 119 -0.83 -14.24 0.88
N LEU A 120 0.03 -13.64 0.05
CA LEU A 120 0.61 -14.18 -1.16
C LEU A 120 2.14 -14.08 -1.08
N ASN A 121 2.83 -14.92 -1.85
CA ASN A 121 4.29 -15.02 -1.80
C ASN A 121 4.99 -13.86 -2.52
N ASN A 122 4.34 -13.29 -3.54
CA ASN A 122 4.92 -12.19 -4.31
C ASN A 122 4.77 -10.88 -3.53
N LEU A 123 5.84 -10.09 -3.39
CA LEU A 123 5.81 -8.76 -2.81
C LEU A 123 4.83 -7.88 -3.58
N HIS A 124 3.92 -7.22 -2.86
CA HIS A 124 2.95 -6.30 -3.42
C HIS A 124 2.75 -5.14 -2.45
N VAL A 125 2.93 -3.92 -2.95
CA VAL A 125 2.56 -2.70 -2.24
C VAL A 125 1.13 -2.36 -2.62
N HIS A 126 0.26 -2.31 -1.63
CA HIS A 126 -1.11 -1.87 -1.81
C HIS A 126 -1.13 -0.36 -2.00
N VAL A 127 -1.83 0.11 -3.03
CA VAL A 127 -2.18 1.52 -3.24
C VAL A 127 -3.70 1.59 -3.31
N ILE A 128 -4.32 2.10 -2.25
CA ILE A 128 -5.74 1.88 -1.98
C ILE A 128 -6.41 3.15 -1.48
N THR A 129 -7.64 3.40 -1.92
CA THR A 129 -8.47 4.49 -1.40
C THR A 129 -9.04 4.18 -0.02
N GLN A 130 -9.24 5.21 0.79
CA GLN A 130 -9.63 5.07 2.20
C GLN A 130 -11.15 5.03 2.44
N ASP A 131 -11.96 4.96 1.38
CA ASP A 131 -13.42 4.78 1.48
C ASP A 131 -13.82 3.40 2.01
N PHE A 132 -13.04 2.37 1.70
CA PHE A 132 -13.37 0.96 1.95
C PHE A 132 -14.79 0.56 1.48
N HIS A 133 -15.28 1.22 0.43
CA HIS A 133 -16.54 0.99 -0.22
C HIS A 133 -16.39 -0.11 -1.27
N SER A 134 -16.58 -1.36 -0.84
CA SER A 134 -16.53 -2.52 -1.73
C SER A 134 -17.41 -3.67 -1.22
N SER A 135 -18.06 -4.37 -2.14
CA SER A 135 -18.79 -5.61 -1.86
C SER A 135 -17.85 -6.76 -1.44
N ARG A 136 -16.56 -6.70 -1.80
CA ARG A 136 -15.54 -7.69 -1.44
C ARG A 136 -14.93 -7.45 -0.05
N LEU A 137 -15.23 -6.32 0.59
CA LEU A 137 -14.93 -6.07 2.00
C LEU A 137 -15.94 -6.82 2.89
N LYS A 138 -15.70 -8.11 3.19
CA LYS A 138 -16.72 -8.99 3.79
C LYS A 138 -16.60 -9.26 5.28
N ASN A 139 -15.40 -9.11 5.86
CA ASN A 139 -15.16 -9.51 7.24
C ASN A 139 -14.20 -8.57 7.97
N LYS A 140 -14.08 -8.77 9.28
CA LYS A 140 -13.24 -7.96 10.16
C LYS A 140 -11.78 -7.95 9.76
N LYS A 141 -11.25 -9.09 9.30
CA LYS A 141 -9.88 -9.20 8.79
C LYS A 141 -9.67 -8.31 7.57
N HIS A 142 -10.61 -8.29 6.62
CA HIS A 142 -10.49 -7.48 5.41
C HIS A 142 -10.42 -5.98 5.69
N TYR A 143 -11.10 -5.48 6.73
CA TYR A 143 -11.04 -4.05 7.09
C TYR A 143 -9.84 -3.76 8.00
N ASN A 144 -9.73 -4.48 9.12
CA ASN A 144 -8.68 -4.21 10.10
C ASN A 144 -7.28 -4.52 9.58
N SER A 145 -7.11 -5.34 8.54
CA SER A 145 -5.78 -5.52 7.92
C SER A 145 -5.24 -4.26 7.26
N PHE A 146 -6.10 -3.31 6.87
CA PHE A 146 -5.71 -2.03 6.26
C PHE A 146 -5.82 -0.83 7.21
N THR A 147 -6.52 -0.97 8.34
CA THR A 147 -6.81 0.16 9.26
C THR A 147 -6.22 -0.02 10.65
N THR A 148 -5.22 -0.89 10.80
CA THR A 148 -4.48 -1.14 12.04
C THR A 148 -2.99 -1.33 11.74
N LYS A 149 -2.17 -1.56 12.78
CA LYS A 149 -0.73 -1.89 12.65
C LYS A 149 -0.40 -3.16 11.85
N PHE A 150 -1.43 -3.88 11.38
CA PHE A 150 -1.26 -4.94 10.39
C PHE A 150 -0.90 -4.38 9.01
N PHE A 151 -1.31 -3.15 8.71
CA PHE A 151 -0.88 -2.38 7.56
C PHE A 151 0.31 -1.52 7.96
N VAL A 152 1.44 -1.70 7.28
CA VAL A 152 2.62 -0.86 7.45
C VAL A 152 2.64 0.15 6.31
N PRO A 153 2.52 1.46 6.61
CA PRO A 153 2.63 2.51 5.61
C PRO A 153 3.93 2.41 4.82
N PHE A 154 3.88 2.73 3.53
CA PHE A 154 5.05 2.62 2.65
C PHE A 154 6.22 3.47 3.15
N ASP A 155 5.96 4.68 3.64
CA ASP A 155 7.00 5.59 4.17
C ASP A 155 7.75 5.02 5.39
N GLU A 156 7.11 4.14 6.16
CA GLU A 156 7.75 3.45 7.29
C GLU A 156 8.63 2.25 6.84
N LEU A 157 8.65 1.93 5.55
CA LEU A 157 9.54 0.93 4.96
C LEU A 157 10.85 1.53 4.46
N ASN A 158 11.03 2.86 4.52
CA ASN A 158 12.28 3.51 4.16
C ASN A 158 13.44 2.89 4.96
N PRO A 159 14.49 2.39 4.28
CA PRO A 159 15.59 1.71 4.96
C PRO A 159 16.40 2.60 5.91
N LEU A 160 16.34 3.92 5.75
CA LEU A 160 16.94 4.88 6.70
C LEU A 160 16.26 4.85 8.07
N HIS A 161 15.02 4.38 8.15
CA HIS A 161 14.32 4.12 9.41
C HIS A 161 14.70 2.76 10.04
N ASN A 162 15.59 1.99 9.42
CA ASN A 162 16.01 0.68 9.91
C ASN A 162 17.42 0.73 10.51
N GLU A 163 17.51 0.51 11.82
CA GLU A 163 18.76 0.51 12.57
C GLU A 163 19.81 -0.46 11.99
N LYS A 164 19.41 -1.68 11.64
CA LYS A 164 20.35 -2.70 11.15
C LYS A 164 20.90 -2.34 9.79
N TYR A 165 20.06 -1.84 8.89
CA TYR A 165 20.49 -1.41 7.57
C TYR A 165 21.49 -0.26 7.67
N MET A 166 21.19 0.76 8.49
CA MET A 166 22.10 1.90 8.72
C MET A 166 23.45 1.46 9.32
N MET A 167 23.46 0.49 10.23
CA MET A 167 24.69 -0.05 10.81
C MET A 167 25.53 -0.87 9.81
N LEU A 168 24.89 -1.51 8.81
CA LEU A 168 25.59 -2.23 7.76
C LEU A 168 26.28 -1.27 6.79
N ASN A 169 25.61 -0.19 6.39
CA ASN A 169 26.20 0.81 5.47
C ASN A 169 27.34 1.60 6.13
N LYS A 170 27.22 1.95 7.41
CA LYS A 170 28.31 2.63 8.16
C LYS A 170 29.59 1.80 8.33
N LYS A 171 29.52 0.47 8.24
CA LYS A 171 30.71 -0.39 8.30
C LYS A 171 31.45 -0.50 6.96
N GLY A 172 30.85 -0.03 5.86
CA GLY A 172 31.46 0.00 4.52
C GLY A 172 32.24 1.28 4.22
N GLU A 173 32.07 2.33 5.02
CA GLU A 173 32.86 3.56 4.96
C GLU A 173 34.09 3.38 5.87
N GLU A 174 35.27 3.19 5.27
CA GLU A 174 36.53 3.18 6.00
C GLU A 174 36.67 4.50 6.76
N TYR A 175 36.93 4.36 8.06
CA TYR A 175 37.16 5.45 8.99
C TYR A 175 38.49 6.13 8.63
N ASP A 176 38.43 7.18 7.81
CA ASP A 176 39.59 8.04 7.52
C ASP A 176 39.87 8.88 8.78
N SER A 177 40.99 8.62 9.46
CA SER A 177 41.20 9.06 10.86
C SER A 177 41.49 10.55 11.03
N ASP A 178 41.44 11.36 9.97
CA ASP A 178 41.98 12.73 9.97
C ASP A 178 40.96 13.82 9.57
N SER A 179 39.64 13.59 9.66
CA SER A 179 38.65 14.64 9.42
C SER A 179 38.16 15.29 10.71
N ASP A 180 38.51 16.57 10.85
CA ASP A 180 38.12 17.52 11.89
C ASP A 180 36.64 17.46 12.30
N ASN A 181 36.38 17.51 13.61
CA ASN A 181 35.06 17.55 14.22
C ASN A 181 34.39 18.92 13.99
N SER A 182 33.81 19.13 12.81
CA SER A 182 32.77 20.14 12.66
C SER A 182 31.41 19.50 12.94
N GLU A 183 30.79 19.89 14.05
CA GLU A 183 29.44 19.53 14.47
C GLU A 183 28.43 19.70 13.32
N LEU A 184 28.15 18.61 12.60
CA LEU A 184 26.94 18.50 11.81
C LEU A 184 25.89 17.87 12.73
N SER A 185 24.93 18.67 13.19
CA SER A 185 23.77 18.20 13.94
C SER A 185 22.87 17.36 13.03
N ILE A 186 23.30 16.13 12.71
CA ILE A 186 22.48 15.15 12.02
C ILE A 186 21.43 14.70 13.03
N ALA A 187 20.17 15.09 12.80
CA ALA A 187 19.03 14.62 13.58
C ALA A 187 19.14 13.09 13.70
N THR A 188 19.13 12.58 14.93
CA THR A 188 19.20 11.14 15.20
C THR A 188 18.06 10.46 14.43
N PRO A 189 18.34 9.50 13.52
CA PRO A 189 17.29 8.82 12.78
C PRO A 189 16.30 8.15 13.74
N SER A 190 15.01 8.41 13.58
CA SER A 190 13.98 7.69 14.33
C SER A 190 13.84 6.28 13.76
N PHE A 191 14.41 5.28 14.44
CA PHE A 191 14.30 3.89 14.00
C PHE A 191 12.91 3.32 14.26
N ILE A 192 12.35 2.61 13.28
CA ILE A 192 11.02 2.01 13.35
C ILE A 192 11.14 0.48 13.48
N LYS A 193 10.46 -0.08 14.47
CA LYS A 193 10.37 -1.54 14.67
C LYS A 193 8.97 -2.05 14.40
N HIS A 194 8.83 -2.78 13.30
CA HIS A 194 7.57 -3.41 12.91
C HIS A 194 7.29 -4.68 13.73
N GLU A 195 6.05 -4.85 14.17
CA GLU A 195 5.60 -6.08 14.83
C GLU A 195 5.53 -7.22 13.81
N ARG A 196 6.04 -8.40 14.19
CA ARG A 196 6.15 -9.58 13.31
C ARG A 196 5.50 -10.83 13.90
N SER A 197 5.11 -10.82 15.18
CA SER A 197 4.41 -11.94 15.79
C SER A 197 3.03 -12.08 15.16
N LYS A 198 2.80 -13.27 14.59
CA LYS A 198 1.52 -13.64 14.02
C LYS A 198 0.41 -13.60 15.05
N GLU A 199 0.67 -14.10 16.25
CA GLU A 199 -0.29 -14.16 17.34
C GLU A 199 -0.75 -12.76 17.75
N LYS A 200 0.20 -11.83 17.90
CA LYS A 200 -0.11 -10.44 18.25
C LYS A 200 -0.85 -9.72 17.13
N LEU A 201 -0.44 -9.88 15.88
CA LEU A 201 -1.07 -9.24 14.73
C LEU A 201 -2.48 -9.77 14.48
N GLU A 202 -2.69 -11.08 14.62
CA GLU A 202 -4.03 -11.68 14.56
C GLU A 202 -4.90 -11.22 15.74
N ALA A 203 -4.33 -11.07 16.93
CA ALA A 203 -5.03 -10.51 18.08
C ALA A 203 -5.42 -9.03 17.85
N ILE A 204 -4.56 -8.22 17.25
CA ILE A 204 -4.88 -6.83 16.87
C ILE A 204 -6.08 -6.81 15.92
N ILE A 205 -6.09 -7.64 14.87
CA ILE A 205 -7.23 -7.73 13.95
C ILE A 205 -8.51 -8.13 14.69
N LYS A 206 -8.44 -9.15 15.54
CA LYS A 206 -9.61 -9.70 16.24
C LYS A 206 -10.17 -8.74 17.27
N ASN A 207 -9.31 -8.08 18.04
CA ASN A 207 -9.71 -7.33 19.22
C ASN A 207 -9.94 -5.84 18.95
N THR A 208 -9.35 -5.28 17.90
CA THR A 208 -9.56 -3.86 17.55
C THR A 208 -11.00 -3.65 17.08
N PRO A 209 -11.79 -2.75 17.70
CA PRO A 209 -13.13 -2.44 17.22
C PRO A 209 -13.06 -1.74 15.86
N PHE A 210 -14.12 -1.85 15.07
CA PHE A 210 -14.26 -1.07 13.85
C PHE A 210 -14.20 0.42 14.18
N LYS A 211 -13.30 1.13 13.51
CA LYS A 211 -13.07 2.57 13.66
C LYS A 211 -13.03 3.20 12.26
N CYS A 212 -13.79 4.27 12.05
CA CYS A 212 -13.78 5.04 10.80
C CYS A 212 -12.42 5.68 10.59
N THR A 213 -11.87 5.57 9.38
CA THR A 213 -10.60 6.19 8.97
C THR A 213 -10.70 7.71 8.85
N SER A 214 -11.88 8.25 8.55
CA SER A 214 -12.08 9.68 8.33
C SER A 214 -12.39 10.46 9.62
N CYS A 215 -13.30 9.97 10.47
CA CYS A 215 -13.77 10.70 11.66
C CYS A 215 -13.43 10.04 13.00
N SER A 216 -12.73 8.90 12.99
CA SER A 216 -12.35 8.14 14.19
C SER A 216 -13.51 7.56 15.03
N LYS A 217 -14.78 7.68 14.60
CA LYS A 217 -15.93 7.06 15.27
C LYS A 217 -15.81 5.53 15.31
N THR A 218 -16.22 4.91 16.40
CA THR A 218 -16.15 3.45 16.59
C THR A 218 -17.52 2.77 16.45
N PHE A 219 -17.51 1.50 16.01
CA PHE A 219 -18.72 0.71 15.70
C PHE A 219 -18.69 -0.68 16.37
N GLY A 220 -17.80 -0.87 17.35
CA GLY A 220 -17.62 -2.16 18.02
C GLY A 220 -17.29 -3.26 17.02
N ASN A 221 -18.13 -4.29 16.95
CA ASN A 221 -17.99 -5.41 16.00
C ASN A 221 -19.02 -5.39 14.86
N SER A 222 -19.79 -4.31 14.71
CA SER A 222 -20.84 -4.24 13.67
C SER A 222 -20.27 -3.72 12.35
N MET A 223 -19.97 -4.65 11.43
CA MET A 223 -19.51 -4.30 10.09
C MET A 223 -20.59 -3.61 9.25
N VAL A 224 -21.87 -3.95 9.47
CA VAL A 224 -23.00 -3.32 8.80
C VAL A 224 -23.05 -1.83 9.13
N LYS A 225 -23.04 -1.47 10.43
CA LYS A 225 -23.04 -0.07 10.87
C LYS A 225 -21.79 0.69 10.41
N LEU A 226 -20.64 0.02 10.38
CA LEU A 226 -19.41 0.61 9.83
C LEU A 226 -19.60 0.94 8.35
N LYS A 227 -20.08 0.00 7.53
CA LYS A 227 -20.26 0.20 6.09
C LYS A 227 -21.26 1.31 5.77
N GLU A 228 -22.39 1.34 6.48
CA GLU A 228 -23.37 2.43 6.35
C GLU A 228 -22.72 3.79 6.63
N HIS A 229 -21.91 3.87 7.69
CA HIS A 229 -21.21 5.10 8.03
C HIS A 229 -20.11 5.48 7.03
N LEU A 230 -19.32 4.52 6.56
CA LEU A 230 -18.26 4.77 5.57
C LEU A 230 -18.85 5.28 4.25
N ALA A 231 -19.98 4.71 3.81
CA ALA A 231 -20.70 5.20 2.64
C ALA A 231 -21.17 6.65 2.82
N MET A 232 -21.72 6.99 3.99
CA MET A 232 -22.13 8.37 4.30
C MET A 232 -20.95 9.34 4.34
N GLU A 233 -19.84 9.00 5.01
CA GLU A 233 -18.64 9.83 5.08
C GLU A 233 -18.02 10.02 3.69
N TYR A 234 -18.04 8.96 2.88
CA TYR A 234 -17.56 8.99 1.51
C TYR A 234 -18.37 9.99 0.67
N THR A 235 -19.70 9.85 0.64
CA THR A 235 -20.59 10.79 -0.04
C THR A 235 -20.36 12.20 0.51
N LYS A 236 -20.43 12.40 1.82
CA LYS A 236 -20.27 13.74 2.40
C LYS A 236 -18.94 14.43 2.03
N LYS A 237 -17.82 13.70 2.03
CA LYS A 237 -16.49 14.27 1.83
C LYS A 237 -16.07 14.35 0.37
N TYR A 238 -16.55 13.43 -0.47
CA TYR A 238 -16.06 13.27 -1.84
C TYR A 238 -17.15 13.28 -2.92
N GLU A 239 -18.45 13.36 -2.60
CA GLU A 239 -19.55 13.43 -3.60
C GLU A 239 -19.42 14.60 -4.57
N LYS A 240 -18.84 15.72 -4.12
CA LYS A 240 -18.56 16.87 -4.99
C LYS A 240 -17.30 16.70 -5.84
N LEU A 241 -16.46 15.74 -5.49
CA LEU A 241 -15.13 15.53 -6.07
C LEU A 241 -15.13 14.36 -7.04
N ILE A 242 -15.94 13.32 -6.78
CA ILE A 242 -15.94 12.07 -7.52
C ILE A 242 -17.33 11.84 -8.11
N ASP A 243 -17.38 11.57 -9.40
CA ASP A 243 -18.61 11.15 -10.07
C ASP A 243 -19.14 9.84 -9.45
N PRO A 244 -20.39 9.81 -8.93
CA PRO A 244 -20.99 8.58 -8.42
C PRO A 244 -21.00 7.40 -9.41
N SER A 245 -20.88 7.66 -10.72
CA SER A 245 -20.81 6.64 -11.76
C SER A 245 -19.49 5.84 -11.77
N VAL A 246 -18.40 6.37 -11.21
CA VAL A 246 -17.08 5.71 -11.18
C VAL A 246 -16.80 4.94 -9.89
N LEU A 247 -17.81 4.80 -9.02
CA LEU A 247 -17.70 4.19 -7.68
C LEU A 247 -17.61 2.66 -7.67
N GLU A 248 -17.78 2.02 -8.82
CA GLU A 248 -17.58 0.57 -8.93
C GLU A 248 -16.13 0.21 -8.59
N PRO A 249 -15.88 -0.74 -7.66
CA PRO A 249 -14.53 -1.12 -7.28
C PRO A 249 -13.66 -1.55 -8.47
N ASN A 250 -12.55 -0.84 -8.69
CA ASN A 250 -11.63 -0.98 -9.83
C ASN A 250 -12.29 -0.86 -11.23
N GLY A 251 -13.51 -0.33 -11.33
CA GLY A 251 -14.27 -0.28 -12.58
C GLY A 251 -14.64 -1.66 -13.14
N PHE A 252 -14.60 -2.70 -12.31
CA PHE A 252 -15.00 -4.05 -12.72
C PHE A 252 -16.50 -4.24 -12.52
N ASN A 253 -17.17 -4.86 -13.51
CA ASN A 253 -18.43 -5.53 -13.23
C ASN A 253 -18.14 -6.78 -12.36
N LEU A 254 -18.36 -6.63 -11.06
CA LEU A 254 -17.96 -7.61 -10.03
C LEU A 254 -18.68 -8.96 -10.16
N ASP A 255 -19.76 -9.05 -10.95
CA ASP A 255 -20.51 -10.28 -11.24
C ASP A 255 -19.77 -11.20 -12.24
N LYS A 256 -18.75 -10.68 -12.93
CA LYS A 256 -17.92 -11.46 -13.87
C LYS A 256 -16.61 -11.97 -13.28
N LEU A 257 -16.29 -11.62 -12.03
CA LEU A 257 -15.05 -12.01 -11.35
C LEU A 257 -15.29 -13.19 -10.39
N PRO A 258 -14.36 -14.16 -10.31
CA PRO A 258 -14.53 -15.35 -9.49
C PRO A 258 -14.90 -14.99 -8.04
N GLU A 259 -15.87 -15.70 -7.47
CA GLU A 259 -16.23 -15.52 -6.07
C GLU A 259 -15.06 -15.93 -5.16
N THR A 260 -14.87 -15.18 -4.08
CA THR A 260 -13.97 -15.59 -3.00
C THR A 260 -14.49 -16.89 -2.39
N LYS A 261 -13.76 -18.00 -2.53
CA LYS A 261 -13.96 -19.18 -1.68
C LYS A 261 -13.56 -18.88 -0.24
#